data_AF-A0A0P9E5P3-F1
#
_entry.id   AF-A0A0P9E5P3-F1
#
_cell.length_a   1.000
_cell.length_b   1.000
_cell.length_c   1.000
_cell.angle_alpha   90.00
_cell.angle_beta   90.00
_cell.angle_gamma   90.00
#
_symmetry.space_group_name_H-M   'P 1'
#
loop_
_entity.id
_entity.type
_entity.pdbx_description
1 polymer ?
#
loop_
_entity_poly.entity_id
_entity_poly.type
_entity_poly.pdbx_seq_one_letter_code
_entity_poly.pdbx_strand_id
1 'polypeptide(L)' 'MSPKEVGEVKNVFKGISGGIYGRRLLSLYQTFLTKKDFEARVKSASVEKLAKMMRILGFLTQTKVYLFWKNAGY' A
#
# COMPACT_ATOMS: atom_id res chain seq x y z
N MET A 1 -2.17 18.57 2.24
CA MET A 1 -3.37 17.76 1.94
C MET A 1 -4.45 18.15 2.93
N SER A 2 -5.67 18.37 2.44
CA SER A 2 -6.83 18.53 3.30
C SER A 2 -7.09 17.22 4.06
N PRO A 3 -7.73 17.28 5.25
CA PRO A 3 -8.10 16.08 6.00
C PRO A 3 -8.95 15.08 5.18
N LYS A 4 -9.75 15.61 4.23
CA LYS A 4 -10.57 14.81 3.32
C LYS A 4 -9.71 13.97 2.36
N GLU A 5 -8.73 14.60 1.71
CA GLU A 5 -7.79 13.92 0.80
C GLU A 5 -7.00 12.83 1.52
N VAL A 6 -6.56 13.09 2.77
CA VAL A 6 -5.87 12.08 3.58
C VAL A 6 -6.79 10.89 3.89
N GLY A 7 -8.08 11.15 4.15
CA GLY A 7 -9.08 10.11 4.35
C GLY A 7 -9.29 9.23 3.11
N GLU A 8 -9.35 9.85 1.93
CA GLU A 8 -9.45 9.14 0.64
C GLU A 8 -8.24 8.24 0.40
N VAL A 9 -7.03 8.76 0.62
CA VAL A 9 -5.79 7.96 0.51
C VAL A 9 -5.84 6.75 1.46
N LYS A 10 -6.26 6.95 2.73
CA LYS A 10 -6.40 5.84 3.69
C LYS A 10 -7.40 4.79 3.20
N ASN A 11 -8.51 5.19 2.60
CA ASN A 11 -9.51 4.27 2.08
C ASN A 11 -8.99 3.46 0.89
N VAL A 12 -8.27 4.11 -0.03
CA VAL A 12 -7.62 3.42 -1.14
C VAL A 12 -6.62 2.39 -0.62
N PHE A 13 -5.77 2.76 0.35
CA PHE A 13 -4.81 1.81 0.94
C PHE A 13 -5.49 0.57 1.54
N LYS A 14 -6.59 0.73 2.28
CA LYS A 14 -7.35 -0.40 2.86
C LYS A 14 -7.89 -1.36 1.78
N GLY A 15 -8.23 -0.86 0.60
CA GLY A 15 -8.70 -1.68 -0.53
C GLY A 15 -7.59 -2.54 -1.16
N ILE A 16 -6.32 -2.15 -1.02
CA ILE A 16 -5.20 -2.78 -1.74
C ILE A 16 -4.76 -4.10 -1.09
N SER A 17 -4.90 -4.32 0.23
CA SER A 17 -4.16 -5.44 0.81
C SER A 17 -4.68 -6.06 2.12
N GLY A 18 -4.52 -7.38 2.19
CA GLY A 18 -4.43 -8.21 3.39
C GLY A 18 -3.38 -9.33 3.26
N GLY A 19 -2.31 -9.09 2.49
CA GLY A 19 -1.32 -10.12 2.10
C GLY A 19 0.11 -9.59 1.92
N ILE A 20 0.90 -10.19 1.01
CA ILE A 20 2.34 -9.91 0.85
C ILE A 20 2.63 -8.42 0.59
N TYR A 21 1.82 -7.75 -0.22
CA TYR A 21 1.99 -6.33 -0.55
C TYR A 21 1.76 -5.41 0.65
N GLY A 22 0.80 -5.73 1.54
CA GLY A 22 0.56 -4.98 2.77
C GLY A 22 1.77 -4.97 3.69
N ARG A 23 2.45 -6.11 3.81
CA ARG A 23 3.68 -6.23 4.60
C ARG A 23 4.80 -5.35 4.04
N ARG A 24 4.98 -5.36 2.71
CA ARG A 24 6.00 -4.55 2.04
C ARG A 24 5.73 -3.06 2.18
N LEU A 25 4.47 -2.64 2.03
CA LEU A 25 4.06 -1.24 2.18
C LEU A 25 4.29 -0.73 3.62
N LEU A 26 3.98 -1.56 4.62
CA LEU A 26 4.20 -1.20 6.03
C LEU A 26 5.68 -1.33 6.47
N SER A 27 6.53 -1.91 5.62
CA SER A 27 7.93 -2.28 5.93
C SER A 27 8.03 -3.14 7.19
N LEU A 28 7.12 -4.11 7.35
CA LEU A 28 7.09 -5.00 8.52
C LEU A 28 7.83 -6.31 8.24
N TYR A 29 8.59 -6.76 9.24
CA TYR A 29 9.23 -8.08 9.27
C TYR A 29 8.38 -9.14 9.99
N GLN A 30 7.05 -9.00 10.00
CA GLN A 30 6.15 -9.98 10.62
C GLN A 30 5.74 -11.07 9.61
N THR A 31 5.79 -12.32 10.05
CA THR A 31 5.48 -13.53 9.27
C THR A 31 4.01 -13.60 8.88
N PHE A 32 3.10 -13.09 9.70
CA PHE A 32 1.67 -13.05 9.44
C PHE A 32 1.13 -11.64 9.70
N LEU A 33 0.52 -11.04 8.68
CA LEU A 33 -0.18 -9.76 8.80
C LEU A 33 -1.60 -9.98 8.28
N THR A 34 -2.59 -9.89 9.16
CA THR A 34 -3.98 -10.03 8.74
C THR A 34 -4.46 -8.76 8.05
N LYS A 35 -5.52 -8.88 7.24
CA LYS A 35 -6.17 -7.72 6.61
C LYS A 35 -6.62 -6.68 7.65
N LYS A 36 -7.21 -7.14 8.76
CA LYS A 36 -7.68 -6.26 9.84
C LYS A 36 -6.52 -5.48 10.48
N ASP A 37 -5.38 -6.13 10.71
CA ASP A 37 -4.19 -5.47 11.27
C ASP A 37 -3.63 -4.42 10.30
N PHE A 38 -3.62 -4.74 9.01
CA PHE A 38 -3.22 -3.81 7.97
C PHE A 38 -4.14 -2.57 7.94
N GLU A 39 -5.46 -2.78 7.92
CA GLU A 39 -6.44 -1.68 7.93
C GLU A 39 -6.34 -0.80 9.17
N ALA A 40 -6.12 -1.40 10.36
CA ALA A 40 -5.92 -0.68 11.60
C ALA A 40 -4.67 0.21 11.54
N ARG A 41 -3.56 -0.32 11.01
CA ARG A 41 -2.31 0.43 10.82
C ARG A 41 -2.45 1.54 9.78
N VAL A 42 -3.20 1.33 8.70
CA VAL A 42 -3.51 2.39 7.72
C VAL A 42 -4.37 3.48 8.35
N LYS A 43 -5.36 3.10 9.18
CA LYS A 43 -6.22 4.06 9.88
C LYS A 43 -5.41 4.96 10.81
N SER A 44 -4.47 4.40 11.59
CA SER A 44 -3.63 5.13 12.53
C SER A 44 -2.39 5.79 11.92
N ALA A 45 -2.09 5.55 10.64
CA ALA A 45 -0.91 6.11 9.99
C ALA A 45 -0.95 7.65 9.94
N SER A 46 0.20 8.27 10.24
CA SER A 46 0.46 9.68 10.02
C SER A 46 0.64 9.98 8.52
N VAL A 47 0.59 11.25 8.14
CA VAL A 47 0.79 11.69 6.75
C VAL A 47 2.18 11.28 6.24
N GLU A 48 3.21 11.41 7.07
CA GLU A 48 4.58 11.02 6.75
C GLU A 48 4.68 9.51 6.51
N LYS A 49 3.96 8.72 7.32
CA LYS A 49 3.94 7.27 7.15
C LYS A 49 3.23 6.89 5.86
N LEU A 50 2.11 7.53 5.53
CA LEU A 50 1.40 7.33 4.25
C LEU A 50 2.29 7.71 3.05
N ALA A 51 2.99 8.84 3.12
CA ALA A 51 3.92 9.26 2.08
C ALA A 51 5.05 8.23 1.86
N LYS A 52 5.59 7.64 2.94
CA LYS A 52 6.56 6.54 2.84
C LYS A 52 5.96 5.29 2.18
N MET A 53 4.72 4.93 2.52
CA MET A 53 4.03 3.81 1.86
C MET A 53 3.85 4.07 0.36
N MET A 54 3.48 5.29 -0.03
CA MET A 54 3.35 5.69 -1.44
C MET A 54 4.69 5.63 -2.18
N ARG A 55 5.79 6.06 -1.55
CA ARG A 55 7.13 5.93 -2.13
C ARG A 55 7.51 4.47 -2.39
N ILE A 56 7.25 3.58 -1.43
CA ILE A 56 7.48 2.14 -1.60
C ILE A 56 6.61 1.59 -2.73
N LEU A 57 5.34 1.98 -2.79
CA LEU A 57 4.45 1.60 -3.87
C LEU A 57 5.01 2.01 -5.23
N GLY A 58 5.45 3.27 -5.37
CA GLY A 58 6.06 3.77 -6.61
C GLY A 58 7.32 3.00 -7.03
N PHE A 59 8.15 2.60 -6.07
CA PHE A 59 9.30 1.74 -6.35
C PHE A 59 8.88 0.32 -6.80
N LEU A 60 7.85 -0.25 -6.16
CA LEU A 60 7.32 -1.57 -6.52
C LEU A 60 6.66 -1.58 -7.91
N THR A 61 6.00 -0.49 -8.32
CA THR A 61 5.42 -0.39 -9.67
C THR A 61 6.49 -0.26 -10.75
N GLN A 62 7.59 0.46 -10.46
CA GLN A 62 8.72 0.62 -11.38
C GLN A 62 9.53 -0.67 -11.57
N THR A 63 9.80 -1.42 -10.50
CA THR A 63 10.69 -2.59 -10.56
C THR A 63 10.04 -3.84 -11.17
N LYS A 64 8.73 -3.82 -11.37
CA LYS A 64 7.98 -4.93 -11.97
C LYS A 64 7.06 -4.48 -13.10
N VAL A 65 7.53 -3.56 -13.94
CA VAL A 65 6.79 -3.09 -15.13
C VAL A 65 6.28 -4.25 -15.99
N TYR A 66 7.07 -5.33 -16.14
CA TYR A 66 6.70 -6.54 -16.89
C TYR A 66 5.44 -7.25 -16.38
N LEU A 67 5.03 -7.03 -15.12
CA LEU A 67 3.77 -7.58 -14.60
C LEU A 67 2.54 -6.81 -15.12
N PHE A 68 2.70 -5.56 -15.55
CA PHE A 68 1.64 -4.76 -16.16
C PHE A 68 1.51 -4.99 -17.67
N TRP A 69 2.56 -5.51 -18.30
CA TRP A 69 2.59 -5.80 -19.75
C TRP A 69 2.02 -7.19 -20.09
N LYS A 70 1.66 -8.01 -19.10
CA LYS A 70 1.12 -9.36 -19.32
C LYS A 70 -0.29 -9.38 -19.94
N ASN A 71 -0.95 -8.22 -20.03
CA ASN A 71 -2.24 -8.03 -20.73
C ASN A 71 -2.14 -7.07 -21.94
N ALA A 72 -0.95 -6.93 -22.54
CA ALA A 72 -0.87 -6.44 -23.92
C ALA A 72 -0.90 -7.68 -24.83
N GLY A 73 -2.11 -8.02 -25.30
CA GLY A 73 -2.34 -9.23 -26.09
C GLY A 73 -1.40 -9.37 -27.28
N TYR A 74 -0.75 -10.52 -27.35
CA TYR A 74 -0.39 -11.23 -28.58
C TYR A 74 -0.83 -12.68 -28.39
#